data_AF-A0A4D4J3P4-F1
#
_entry.id   AF-A0A4D4J3P4-F1
#
_cell.length_a   1.000
_cell.length_b   1.000
_cell.length_c   1.000
_cell.angle_alpha   90.00
_cell.angle_beta   90.00
_cell.angle_gamma   90.00
#
_symmetry.space_group_name_H-M   'P 1'
#
loop_
_entity.id
_entity.type
_entity.pdbx_description
1 polymer ?
#
loop_
_entity_poly.entity_id
_entity_poly.type
_entity_poly.pdbx_seq_one_letter_code
_entity_poly.pdbx_strand_id
1 'polypeptide(L)'
;MTQQDRAARRRPVWRRYAWLPPILAAAVLWPLAGFPVIPVAVAVAVLLVARILLGFLPGFLRRRRTLVLSAVLLALDLYLVTLVSVWAWLIVAGVALIAGGIAAYPRLPVAVPLGAAGLAAIVTATVALSIEHHQAAVAEQQQSRQEQQEHQAALLPANPSETLTALATYIARGNATAACLLFSANPQQDARPEFVHAVAGATSCPDAVARLHQQVTDQNEYPEMRPPAESTGGSTPVIDGCQASWDDPTSGAAVPAPGPKLGRLTVQKQGGGGYQIVHYEPCAAGQ
;
A
#
# COMPACT_ATOMS: atom_id res chain seq x y z
N MET A 1 -40.63 55.71 45.72
CA MET A 1 -40.05 54.83 44.68
C MET A 1 -38.53 54.92 44.81
N THR A 2 -37.89 53.92 45.43
CA THR A 2 -36.53 54.01 45.99
C THR A 2 -35.47 53.49 45.02
N GLN A 3 -34.29 54.10 45.07
CA GLN A 3 -33.13 53.86 44.20
C GLN A 3 -32.55 52.43 44.29
N GLN A 4 -33.01 51.63 45.26
CA GLN A 4 -32.62 50.23 45.49
C GLN A 4 -33.22 49.23 44.49
N ASP A 5 -34.34 49.54 43.82
CA ASP A 5 -35.00 48.60 42.90
C ASP A 5 -34.36 48.48 41.50
N ARG A 6 -33.38 49.33 41.16
CA ARG A 6 -32.73 49.30 39.83
C ARG A 6 -31.55 48.32 39.73
N ALA A 7 -31.04 47.80 40.84
CA ALA A 7 -29.85 46.93 40.84
C ALA A 7 -30.15 45.44 40.54
N ALA A 8 -31.41 44.98 40.67
CA ALA A 8 -31.74 43.55 40.65
C ALA A 8 -32.01 42.92 39.27
N ARG A 9 -31.90 43.67 38.15
CA ARG A 9 -32.33 43.17 36.81
C ARG A 9 -31.28 43.15 35.69
N ARG A 10 -29.99 43.24 36.00
CA ARG A 10 -28.95 42.92 35.00
C ARG A 10 -28.45 41.50 35.18
N ARG A 11 -29.25 40.51 34.78
CA ARG A 11 -28.72 39.16 34.56
C ARG A 11 -27.67 39.27 33.44
N PRO A 12 -26.41 38.85 33.66
CA PRO A 12 -25.35 39.03 32.68
C PRO A 12 -25.68 38.25 31.40
N VAL A 13 -25.86 38.98 30.30
CA VAL A 13 -26.23 38.47 28.97
C VAL A 13 -25.24 37.41 28.46
N TRP A 14 -24.02 37.40 28.98
CA TRP A 14 -22.95 36.47 28.63
C TRP A 14 -23.31 34.98 28.82
N ARG A 15 -24.25 34.66 29.72
CA ARG A 15 -24.68 33.26 29.93
C ARG A 15 -25.39 32.64 28.72
N ARG A 16 -25.88 33.46 27.77
CA ARG A 16 -26.53 32.97 26.53
C ARG A 16 -25.56 32.57 25.43
N TYR A 17 -24.27 32.91 25.54
CA TYR A 17 -23.27 32.63 24.48
C TYR A 17 -22.11 31.75 24.92
N ALA A 18 -22.11 31.26 26.17
CA ALA A 18 -21.05 30.40 26.70
C ALA A 18 -20.88 29.06 25.94
N TRP A 19 -21.85 28.67 25.10
CA TRP A 19 -21.83 27.43 24.31
C TRP A 19 -21.30 27.59 22.88
N LEU A 20 -21.09 28.82 22.39
CA LEU A 20 -20.57 29.06 21.04
C LEU A 20 -19.09 28.70 20.84
N PRO A 21 -18.17 29.01 21.78
CA PRO A 21 -16.75 28.72 21.60
C PRO A 21 -16.40 27.25 21.33
N PRO A 22 -16.97 26.24 22.05
CA PRO A 22 -16.63 24.84 21.78
C PRO A 22 -17.19 24.34 20.44
N ILE A 23 -18.34 24.85 19.99
CA ILE A 23 -18.90 24.47 18.68
C ILE A 23 -18.04 25.04 17.55
N LEU A 24 -17.58 26.28 17.69
CA LEU A 24 -16.73 26.93 16.70
C LEU A 24 -15.34 26.30 16.65
N ALA A 25 -14.77 25.92 17.81
CA ALA A 25 -13.53 25.15 17.87
C ALA A 25 -13.69 23.77 17.22
N ALA A 26 -14.77 23.05 17.49
CA ALA A 26 -15.06 21.76 16.87
C ALA A 26 -15.23 21.86 15.36
N ALA A 27 -15.92 22.91 14.87
CA ALA A 27 -16.12 23.14 13.44
C ALA A 27 -14.82 23.53 12.70
N VAL A 28 -13.90 24.25 13.36
CA VAL A 28 -12.61 24.64 12.78
C VAL A 28 -11.59 23.51 12.84
N LEU A 29 -11.63 22.65 13.87
CA LEU A 29 -10.78 21.46 13.96
C LEU A 29 -11.21 20.33 13.00
N TRP A 30 -12.46 20.36 12.54
CA TRP A 30 -13.06 19.32 11.69
C TRP A 30 -12.35 19.08 10.34
N PRO A 31 -12.00 20.10 9.53
CA PRO A 31 -11.40 19.88 8.22
C PRO A 31 -9.91 19.52 8.32
N LEU A 32 -9.26 19.91 9.41
CA LEU A 32 -7.82 19.69 9.65
C LEU A 32 -7.50 18.29 10.16
N ALA A 33 -8.50 17.55 10.66
CA ALA A 33 -8.25 16.27 11.31
C ALA A 33 -8.21 15.08 10.32
N GLY A 34 -8.51 15.27 9.03
CA GLY A 34 -8.45 14.21 8.02
C GLY A 34 -9.34 12.98 8.30
N PHE A 35 -10.21 13.06 9.32
CA PHE A 35 -10.99 11.92 9.76
C PHE A 35 -12.01 11.52 8.68
N PRO A 36 -12.18 10.21 8.40
CA PRO A 36 -13.27 9.76 7.56
C PRO A 36 -14.59 10.24 8.18
N VAL A 37 -15.53 10.71 7.37
CA VAL A 37 -16.82 11.28 7.84
C VAL A 37 -17.70 10.23 8.56
N ILE A 38 -17.34 8.95 8.39
CA ILE A 38 -18.11 7.77 8.75
C ILE A 38 -18.29 7.63 10.28
N PRO A 39 -17.28 7.73 11.16
CA PRO A 39 -17.46 7.55 12.60
C PRO A 39 -18.35 8.64 13.21
N VAL A 40 -18.23 9.88 12.73
CA VAL A 40 -19.06 10.97 13.23
C VAL A 40 -20.50 10.84 12.73
N ALA A 41 -20.70 10.46 11.47
CA ALA A 41 -22.03 10.15 10.94
C ALA A 41 -22.69 9.00 11.72
N VAL A 42 -21.94 7.95 12.07
CA VAL A 42 -22.43 6.83 12.89
C VAL A 42 -22.78 7.29 14.31
N ALA A 43 -21.93 8.09 14.96
CA ALA A 43 -22.22 8.60 16.30
C ALA A 43 -23.48 9.50 16.34
N VAL A 44 -23.65 10.37 15.33
CA VAL A 44 -24.84 11.22 15.17
C VAL A 44 -26.09 10.37 14.90
N ALA A 45 -25.98 9.35 14.04
CA ALA A 45 -27.07 8.42 13.74
C ALA A 45 -27.51 7.64 14.99
N VAL A 46 -26.56 7.13 15.78
CA VAL A 46 -26.85 6.41 17.05
C VAL A 46 -27.53 7.33 18.06
N LEU A 47 -27.07 8.58 18.21
CA LEU A 47 -27.71 9.56 19.09
C LEU A 47 -29.14 9.90 18.65
N LEU A 48 -29.38 10.02 17.34
CA LEU A 48 -30.71 10.25 16.77
C LEU A 48 -31.64 9.06 17.02
N VAL A 49 -31.19 7.83 16.73
CA VAL A 49 -31.96 6.61 16.95
C VAL A 49 -32.29 6.43 18.43
N ALA A 50 -31.32 6.64 19.32
CA ALA A 50 -31.55 6.62 20.76
C ALA A 50 -32.60 7.66 21.16
N ARG A 51 -32.48 8.90 20.69
CA ARG A 51 -33.42 9.99 21.00
C ARG A 51 -34.85 9.67 20.51
N ILE A 52 -34.99 9.09 19.33
CA ILE A 52 -36.28 8.68 18.75
C ILE A 52 -36.90 7.53 19.56
N LEU A 53 -36.16 6.46 19.80
CA LEU A 53 -36.61 5.31 20.59
C LEU A 53 -37.04 5.72 22.00
N LEU A 54 -36.26 6.61 22.63
CA LEU A 54 -36.60 7.15 23.94
C LEU A 54 -37.89 7.99 23.87
N GLY A 55 -38.06 8.84 22.86
CA GLY A 55 -39.25 9.68 22.68
C GLY A 55 -40.58 8.92 22.70
N PHE A 56 -40.57 7.66 22.23
CA PHE A 56 -41.78 6.85 22.06
C PHE A 56 -42.24 6.09 23.31
N LEU A 57 -41.46 6.03 24.40
CA LEU A 57 -41.89 5.31 25.62
C LEU A 57 -42.72 6.20 26.58
N PRO A 58 -44.01 5.90 26.80
CA PRO A 58 -44.90 6.72 27.65
C PRO A 58 -44.59 6.57 29.14
N GLY A 59 -44.54 7.71 29.84
CA GLY A 59 -44.85 7.93 31.27
C GLY A 59 -44.04 7.19 32.36
N PHE A 60 -44.05 5.85 32.37
CA PHE A 60 -43.79 5.07 33.57
C PHE A 60 -42.29 4.81 33.85
N LEU A 61 -41.42 5.03 32.87
CA LEU A 61 -39.99 4.70 32.97
C LEU A 61 -39.07 5.92 33.18
N ARG A 62 -39.59 7.10 33.57
CA ARG A 62 -38.80 8.34 33.68
C ARG A 62 -37.54 8.22 34.56
N ARG A 63 -37.59 7.40 35.63
CA ARG A 63 -36.45 7.15 36.55
C ARG A 63 -35.49 6.04 36.08
N ARG A 64 -35.96 5.05 35.32
CA ARG A 64 -35.10 4.04 34.66
C ARG A 64 -34.49 4.56 33.37
N ARG A 65 -35.13 5.54 32.72
CA ARG A 65 -34.66 6.23 31.51
C ARG A 65 -33.29 6.83 31.70
N THR A 66 -33.02 7.46 32.84
CA THR A 66 -31.72 8.06 33.14
C THR A 66 -30.63 7.01 33.29
N LEU A 67 -30.94 5.86 33.92
CA LEU A 67 -29.97 4.77 34.10
C LEU A 67 -29.64 4.06 32.77
N VAL A 68 -30.64 3.82 31.93
CA VAL A 68 -30.42 3.21 30.61
C VAL A 68 -29.67 4.17 29.70
N LEU A 69 -29.98 5.48 29.72
CA LEU A 69 -29.21 6.50 28.99
C LEU A 69 -27.77 6.58 29.46
N SER A 70 -27.52 6.59 30.78
CA SER A 70 -26.16 6.63 31.31
C SER A 70 -25.40 5.38 30.94
N ALA A 71 -26.02 4.19 30.98
CA ALA A 71 -25.36 2.95 30.60
C ALA A 71 -25.01 2.89 29.10
N VAL A 72 -25.93 3.33 28.22
CA VAL A 72 -25.70 3.39 26.78
C VAL A 72 -24.64 4.43 26.42
N LEU A 73 -24.67 5.61 27.06
CA LEU A 73 -23.63 6.62 26.86
C LEU A 73 -22.27 6.13 27.35
N LEU A 74 -22.21 5.48 28.51
CA LEU A 74 -20.96 4.95 29.06
C LEU A 74 -20.41 3.81 28.19
N ALA A 75 -21.27 2.94 27.65
CA ALA A 75 -20.86 1.91 26.71
C ALA A 75 -20.37 2.51 25.37
N LEU A 76 -21.04 3.56 24.88
CA LEU A 76 -20.62 4.30 23.69
C LEU A 76 -19.29 5.02 23.91
N ASP A 77 -19.11 5.65 25.06
CA ASP A 77 -17.86 6.31 25.46
C ASP A 77 -16.74 5.26 25.56
N LEU A 78 -16.97 4.11 26.20
CA LEU A 78 -15.99 3.02 26.30
C LEU A 78 -15.62 2.46 24.92
N TYR A 79 -16.60 2.34 24.02
CA TYR A 79 -16.38 1.88 22.65
C TYR A 79 -15.62 2.90 21.80
N LEU A 80 -15.90 4.20 22.00
CA LEU A 80 -15.12 5.29 21.40
C LEU A 80 -13.69 5.29 21.95
N VAL A 81 -13.48 5.02 23.25
CA VAL A 81 -12.14 4.88 23.85
C VAL A 81 -11.33 3.79 23.16
N THR A 82 -11.95 2.67 22.76
CA THR A 82 -11.23 1.58 22.07
C THR A 82 -10.95 1.84 20.61
N LEU A 83 -11.71 2.74 19.97
CA LEU A 83 -11.54 3.10 18.55
C LEU A 83 -10.59 4.29 18.34
N VAL A 84 -10.38 5.09 19.37
CA VAL A 84 -9.63 6.35 19.29
C VAL A 84 -8.21 6.12 19.79
N SER A 85 -7.22 6.53 19.00
CA SER A 85 -5.81 6.35 19.36
C SER A 85 -5.49 7.05 20.69
N VAL A 86 -4.54 6.49 21.45
CA VAL A 86 -4.06 7.06 22.73
C VAL A 86 -3.68 8.54 22.59
N TRP A 87 -3.19 8.94 21.41
CA TRP A 87 -2.79 10.31 21.09
C TRP A 87 -3.96 11.29 21.03
N ALA A 88 -5.12 10.87 20.54
CA ALA A 88 -6.30 11.72 20.53
C ALA A 88 -6.81 12.02 21.94
N TRP A 89 -6.67 11.08 22.88
CA TRP A 89 -6.94 11.33 24.31
C TRP A 89 -6.00 12.38 24.92
N LEU A 90 -4.72 12.39 24.51
CA LEU A 90 -3.78 13.42 24.94
C LEU A 90 -4.16 14.81 24.43
N ILE A 91 -4.72 14.93 23.22
CA ILE A 91 -5.24 16.20 22.69
C ILE A 91 -6.42 16.68 23.53
N VAL A 92 -7.39 15.80 23.80
CA VAL A 92 -8.56 16.12 24.62
C VAL A 92 -8.14 16.56 26.02
N ALA A 93 -7.22 15.83 26.66
CA ALA A 93 -6.67 16.17 27.96
C ALA A 93 -5.92 17.52 27.93
N GLY A 94 -5.11 17.76 26.90
CA GLY A 94 -4.38 19.01 26.71
C GLY A 94 -5.32 20.21 26.55
N VAL A 95 -6.38 20.09 25.73
CA VAL A 95 -7.41 21.13 25.56
C VAL A 95 -8.16 21.38 26.87
N ALA A 96 -8.51 20.33 27.62
CA ALA A 96 -9.16 20.45 28.92
C ALA A 96 -8.26 21.19 29.95
N LEU A 97 -6.97 20.91 29.97
CA LEU A 97 -5.99 21.60 30.82
C LEU A 97 -5.86 23.09 30.47
N ILE A 98 -5.79 23.43 29.19
CA ILE A 98 -5.74 24.83 28.73
C ILE A 98 -7.02 25.57 29.13
N ALA A 99 -8.19 24.98 28.89
CA ALA A 99 -9.48 25.58 29.26
C ALA A 99 -9.60 25.78 30.78
N GLY A 100 -9.17 24.79 31.56
CA GLY A 100 -9.11 24.87 33.03
C GLY A 100 -8.17 25.97 33.51
N GLY A 101 -6.98 26.09 32.90
CA GLY A 101 -6.00 27.13 33.19
C GLY A 101 -6.54 28.54 32.92
N ILE A 102 -7.20 28.75 31.76
CA ILE A 102 -7.81 30.05 31.39
C ILE A 102 -8.92 30.43 32.40
N ALA A 103 -9.78 29.49 32.77
CA ALA A 103 -10.85 29.74 33.74
C ALA A 103 -10.33 30.08 35.15
N ALA A 104 -9.15 29.56 35.51
CA ALA A 104 -8.48 29.80 36.78
C ALA A 104 -7.55 31.03 36.78
N TYR A 105 -7.32 31.66 35.63
CA TYR A 105 -6.23 32.61 35.39
C TYR A 105 -6.14 33.83 36.33
N PRO A 106 -7.21 34.38 36.93
CA PRO A 106 -7.03 35.42 37.95
C PRO A 106 -6.96 34.89 39.40
N ARG A 107 -7.19 33.60 39.65
CA ARG A 107 -7.40 33.06 41.01
C ARG A 107 -6.27 32.19 41.53
N LEU A 108 -5.47 31.57 40.66
CA LEU A 108 -4.50 30.55 41.07
C LEU A 108 -3.13 30.76 40.39
N PRO A 109 -2.02 30.80 41.14
CA PRO A 109 -0.67 30.90 40.55
C PRO A 109 -0.29 29.65 39.71
N VAL A 110 -0.99 28.53 39.87
CA VAL A 110 -0.78 27.30 39.09
C VAL A 110 -1.41 27.32 37.69
N ALA A 111 -2.12 28.38 37.30
CA ALA A 111 -2.77 28.47 35.98
C ALA A 111 -1.77 28.45 34.80
N VAL A 112 -0.62 29.11 34.97
CA VAL A 112 0.43 29.20 33.93
C VAL A 112 1.09 27.83 33.64
N PRO A 113 1.57 27.05 34.63
CA PRO A 113 2.17 25.74 34.36
C PRO A 113 1.17 24.73 33.79
N LEU A 114 -0.12 24.79 34.18
CA LEU A 114 -1.17 23.93 33.61
C LEU A 114 -1.40 24.22 32.11
N GLY A 115 -1.41 25.51 31.73
CA GLY A 115 -1.51 25.91 30.32
C GLY A 115 -0.30 25.44 29.49
N ALA A 116 0.91 25.57 30.03
CA ALA A 116 2.13 25.12 29.37
C ALA A 116 2.16 23.59 29.18
N ALA A 117 1.76 22.83 30.20
CA ALA A 117 1.65 21.38 30.11
C ALA A 117 0.61 20.94 29.07
N GLY A 118 -0.53 21.62 29.00
CA GLY A 118 -1.56 21.36 28.00
C GLY A 118 -1.08 21.62 26.56
N LEU A 119 -0.35 22.70 26.32
CA LEU A 119 0.25 22.99 25.01
C LEU A 119 1.30 21.95 24.60
N ALA A 120 2.17 21.55 25.53
CA ALA A 120 3.17 20.51 25.27
C ALA A 120 2.51 19.18 24.88
N ALA A 121 1.43 18.79 25.57
CA ALA A 121 0.67 17.57 25.26
C ALA A 121 0.03 17.60 23.87
N ILE A 122 -0.50 18.75 23.43
CA ILE A 122 -1.09 18.89 22.09
C ILE A 122 -0.01 18.79 21.01
N VAL A 123 1.13 19.46 21.20
CA VAL A 123 2.24 19.44 20.22
C VAL A 123 2.78 18.02 20.06
N THR A 124 3.04 17.30 21.15
CA THR A 124 3.54 15.92 21.07
C THR A 124 2.53 14.98 20.42
N ALA A 125 1.24 15.09 20.76
CA ALA A 125 0.20 14.26 20.15
C ALA A 125 0.03 14.54 18.64
N THR A 126 0.15 15.80 18.22
CA THR A 126 0.05 16.18 16.80
C THR A 126 1.20 15.59 15.99
N VAL A 127 2.43 15.65 16.52
CA VAL A 127 3.61 15.05 15.88
C VAL A 127 3.51 13.52 15.81
N ALA A 128 3.00 12.87 16.87
CA ALA A 128 2.81 11.43 16.86
C ALA A 128 1.79 10.97 15.80
N LEU A 129 0.66 11.69 15.68
CA LEU A 129 -0.37 11.39 14.67
C LEU A 129 0.13 11.57 13.23
N SER A 130 0.97 12.58 12.97
CA SER A 130 1.52 12.78 11.62
C SER A 130 2.48 11.66 11.22
N ILE A 131 3.27 11.14 12.15
CA ILE A 131 4.16 9.99 11.90
C ILE A 131 3.34 8.74 11.57
N GLU A 132 2.26 8.46 12.31
CA GLU A 132 1.41 7.28 12.09
C GLU A 132 0.75 7.30 10.70
N HIS A 133 0.26 8.46 10.26
CA HIS A 133 -0.29 8.61 8.90
C HIS A 133 0.75 8.40 7.81
N HIS A 134 1.98 8.91 7.99
CA HIS A 134 3.04 8.65 7.03
C HIS A 134 3.43 7.17 6.98
N GLN A 135 3.45 6.50 8.13
CA GLN A 135 3.75 5.07 8.17
C GLN A 135 2.65 4.23 7.50
N ALA A 136 1.38 4.57 7.69
CA ALA A 136 0.27 3.87 7.03
C ALA A 136 0.35 3.98 5.50
N ALA A 137 0.59 5.19 4.97
CA ALA A 137 0.74 5.39 3.53
C ALA A 137 1.96 4.64 2.95
N VAL A 138 3.07 4.60 3.70
CA VAL A 138 4.25 3.82 3.31
C VAL A 138 3.98 2.32 3.34
N ALA A 139 3.24 1.84 4.35
CA ALA A 139 2.88 0.43 4.49
C ALA A 139 1.99 -0.04 3.33
N GLU A 140 0.97 0.74 2.95
CA GLU A 140 0.12 0.45 1.77
C GLU A 140 0.94 0.42 0.48
N GLN A 141 1.88 1.36 0.32
CA GLN A 141 2.76 1.39 -0.84
C GLN A 141 3.73 0.20 -0.86
N GLN A 142 4.21 -0.26 0.28
CA GLN A 142 5.05 -1.45 0.38
C GLN A 142 4.26 -2.72 0.06
N GLN A 143 3.04 -2.85 0.58
CA GLN A 143 2.19 -4.00 0.33
C GLN A 143 1.83 -4.13 -1.15
N SER A 144 1.41 -3.02 -1.79
CA SER A 144 1.11 -3.03 -3.23
C SER A 144 2.33 -3.37 -4.09
N ARG A 145 3.53 -2.94 -3.71
CA ARG A 145 4.77 -3.34 -4.39
C ARG A 145 5.07 -4.83 -4.22
N GLN A 146 4.83 -5.39 -3.03
CA GLN A 146 5.01 -6.82 -2.78
C GLN A 146 4.02 -7.64 -3.62
N GLU A 147 2.74 -7.28 -3.64
CA GLU A 147 1.72 -7.93 -4.46
C GLU A 147 2.08 -7.85 -5.96
N GLN A 148 2.57 -6.70 -6.43
CA GLN A 148 3.05 -6.56 -7.81
C GLN A 148 4.24 -7.47 -8.11
N GLN A 149 5.20 -7.58 -7.19
CA GLN A 149 6.34 -8.48 -7.34
C GLN A 149 5.91 -9.95 -7.35
N GLU A 150 4.95 -10.34 -6.52
CA GLU A 150 4.40 -11.70 -6.51
C GLU A 150 3.64 -12.02 -7.80
N HIS A 151 2.80 -11.09 -8.28
CA HIS A 151 2.11 -11.26 -9.56
C HIS A 151 3.08 -11.33 -10.74
N GLN A 152 4.15 -10.53 -10.74
CA GLN A 152 5.20 -10.64 -11.75
C GLN A 152 5.94 -11.97 -11.66
N ALA A 153 6.25 -12.43 -10.44
CA ALA A 153 6.90 -13.71 -10.21
C ALA A 153 6.03 -14.90 -10.66
N ALA A 154 4.70 -14.78 -10.56
CA ALA A 154 3.76 -15.79 -11.04
C ALA A 154 3.66 -15.88 -12.57
N LEU A 155 4.06 -14.84 -13.30
CA LEU A 155 4.13 -14.84 -14.77
C LEU A 155 5.45 -15.42 -15.30
N LEU A 156 6.45 -15.55 -14.43
CA LEU A 156 7.75 -16.10 -14.81
C LEU A 156 7.70 -17.63 -14.89
N PRO A 157 8.46 -18.24 -15.81
CA PRO A 157 8.53 -19.69 -15.95
C PRO A 157 9.00 -20.36 -14.65
N ALA A 158 8.33 -21.44 -14.24
CA ALA A 158 8.55 -22.08 -12.95
C ALA A 158 9.87 -22.84 -12.88
N ASN A 159 10.40 -23.24 -14.04
CA ASN A 159 11.63 -24.01 -14.18
C ASN A 159 12.67 -23.26 -15.05
N PRO A 160 13.98 -23.52 -14.86
CA PRO A 160 15.02 -22.92 -15.69
C PRO A 160 14.84 -23.22 -17.18
N SER A 161 14.67 -24.49 -17.55
CA SER A 161 14.46 -24.93 -18.93
C SER A 161 13.22 -24.31 -19.62
N GLU A 162 12.16 -24.07 -18.87
CA GLU A 162 10.98 -23.35 -19.37
C GLU A 162 11.29 -21.88 -19.69
N THR A 163 12.31 -21.27 -19.06
CA THR A 163 12.75 -19.90 -19.36
C THR A 163 13.35 -19.81 -20.76
N LEU A 164 14.18 -20.78 -21.13
CA LEU A 164 14.72 -20.90 -22.49
C LEU A 164 13.59 -21.09 -23.51
N THR A 165 12.65 -21.99 -23.21
CA THR A 165 11.48 -22.30 -24.07
C THR A 165 10.55 -21.09 -24.22
N ALA A 166 10.29 -20.35 -23.14
CA ALA A 166 9.52 -19.12 -23.16
C ALA A 166 10.20 -18.04 -24.02
N LEU A 167 11.53 -17.88 -23.90
CA LEU A 167 12.28 -16.94 -24.73
C LEU A 167 12.17 -17.29 -26.22
N ALA A 168 12.34 -18.57 -26.59
CA ALA A 168 12.14 -19.04 -27.95
C ALA A 168 10.71 -18.78 -28.45
N THR A 169 9.71 -19.05 -27.60
CA THR A 169 8.30 -18.80 -27.90
C THR A 169 8.05 -17.32 -28.20
N TYR A 170 8.58 -16.42 -27.36
CA TYR A 170 8.39 -14.99 -27.55
C TYR A 170 9.14 -14.45 -28.77
N ILE A 171 10.32 -14.97 -29.08
CA ILE A 171 11.06 -14.65 -30.30
C ILE A 171 10.30 -15.16 -31.54
N ALA A 172 9.84 -16.41 -31.54
CA ALA A 172 9.04 -16.97 -32.64
C ALA A 172 7.79 -16.13 -32.93
N ARG A 173 7.13 -15.63 -31.89
CA ARG A 173 5.92 -14.79 -32.00
C ARG A 173 6.21 -13.30 -32.22
N GLY A 174 7.47 -12.87 -32.24
CA GLY A 174 7.85 -11.46 -32.33
C GLY A 174 7.39 -10.60 -31.13
N ASN A 175 7.10 -11.22 -29.98
CA ASN A 175 6.64 -10.52 -28.77
C ASN A 175 7.84 -9.98 -27.96
N ALA A 176 8.39 -8.87 -28.43
CA ALA A 176 9.51 -8.18 -27.79
C ALA A 176 9.26 -7.85 -26.31
N THR A 177 8.06 -7.40 -25.95
CA THR A 177 7.76 -7.01 -24.57
C THR A 177 7.86 -8.19 -23.63
N ALA A 178 7.27 -9.34 -23.98
CA ALA A 178 7.31 -10.53 -23.14
C ALA A 178 8.73 -11.15 -23.09
N ALA A 179 9.45 -11.19 -24.21
CA ALA A 179 10.84 -11.65 -24.24
C ALA A 179 11.74 -10.79 -23.34
N CYS A 180 11.64 -9.47 -23.43
CA CYS A 180 12.46 -8.56 -22.62
C CYS A 180 12.09 -8.58 -21.12
N LEU A 181 10.88 -9.01 -20.75
CA LEU A 181 10.47 -9.21 -19.35
C LEU A 181 11.09 -10.45 -18.70
N LEU A 182 11.60 -11.40 -19.50
CA LEU A 182 12.33 -12.56 -18.97
C LEU A 182 13.72 -12.17 -18.42
N PHE A 183 14.26 -11.02 -18.83
CA PHE A 183 15.52 -10.51 -18.32
C PHE A 183 15.30 -9.73 -17.02
N SER A 184 16.26 -9.82 -16.10
CA SER A 184 16.18 -9.09 -14.84
C SER A 184 16.14 -7.58 -15.07
N ALA A 185 15.17 -6.92 -14.41
CA ALA A 185 15.09 -5.46 -14.35
C ALA A 185 16.01 -4.86 -13.27
N ASN A 186 16.69 -5.71 -12.49
CA ASN A 186 17.63 -5.29 -11.45
C ASN A 186 18.90 -4.72 -12.10
N PRO A 187 19.26 -3.44 -11.89
CA PRO A 187 20.42 -2.81 -12.54
C PRO A 187 21.74 -3.56 -12.34
N GLN A 188 21.89 -4.27 -11.22
CA GLN A 188 23.09 -5.04 -10.88
C GLN A 188 23.19 -6.38 -11.63
N GLN A 189 22.11 -6.83 -12.26
CA GLN A 189 21.97 -8.16 -12.88
C GLN A 189 21.27 -8.08 -14.25
N ASP A 190 21.29 -6.92 -14.87
CA ASP A 190 20.62 -6.68 -16.14
C ASP A 190 21.44 -7.29 -17.30
N ALA A 191 20.95 -8.41 -17.83
CA ALA A 191 21.57 -9.11 -18.97
C ALA A 191 21.06 -8.62 -20.34
N ARG A 192 20.16 -7.63 -20.39
CA ARG A 192 19.69 -7.07 -21.66
C ARG A 192 20.83 -6.47 -22.50
N PRO A 193 21.80 -5.72 -21.95
CA PRO A 193 22.92 -5.20 -22.74
C PRO A 193 23.76 -6.31 -23.39
N GLU A 194 23.97 -7.43 -22.70
CA GLU A 194 24.69 -8.60 -23.22
C GLU A 194 23.93 -9.24 -24.38
N PHE A 195 22.61 -9.42 -24.22
CA PHE A 195 21.74 -9.93 -25.27
C PHE A 195 21.69 -9.00 -26.49
N VAL A 196 21.61 -7.69 -26.28
CA VAL A 196 21.64 -6.69 -27.37
C VAL A 196 22.98 -6.73 -28.10
N HIS A 197 24.10 -6.80 -27.36
CA HIS A 197 25.43 -6.86 -27.96
C HIS A 197 25.67 -8.13 -28.76
N ALA A 198 25.09 -9.25 -28.32
CA ALA A 198 25.16 -10.53 -29.00
C ALA A 198 24.43 -10.56 -30.35
N VAL A 199 23.38 -9.76 -30.52
CA VAL A 199 22.61 -9.70 -31.77
C VAL A 199 23.15 -8.59 -32.65
N ALA A 200 23.83 -8.97 -33.74
CA ALA A 200 24.49 -8.02 -34.63
C ALA A 200 23.54 -6.92 -35.13
N GLY A 201 23.92 -5.66 -34.83
CA GLY A 201 23.19 -4.46 -35.24
C GLY A 201 21.95 -4.13 -34.39
N ALA A 202 21.67 -4.87 -33.32
CA ALA A 202 20.61 -4.51 -32.39
C ALA A 202 21.01 -3.30 -31.53
N THR A 203 20.05 -2.40 -31.31
CA THR A 203 20.23 -1.17 -30.50
C THR A 203 19.48 -1.21 -29.17
N SER A 204 18.52 -2.13 -29.04
CA SER A 204 17.68 -2.31 -27.86
C SER A 204 17.20 -3.75 -27.76
N CYS A 205 16.71 -4.17 -26.59
CA CYS A 205 16.19 -5.53 -26.42
C CYS A 205 15.03 -5.83 -27.40
N PRO A 206 14.04 -4.94 -27.62
CA PRO A 206 13.02 -5.16 -28.64
C PRO A 206 13.56 -5.33 -30.07
N ASP A 207 14.58 -4.56 -30.44
CA ASP A 207 15.24 -4.65 -31.75
C ASP A 207 16.01 -5.97 -31.89
N ALA A 208 16.68 -6.43 -30.83
CA ALA A 208 17.33 -7.74 -30.78
C ALA A 208 16.32 -8.89 -31.00
N VAL A 209 15.17 -8.84 -30.30
CA VAL A 209 14.09 -9.83 -30.47
C VAL A 209 13.52 -9.80 -31.88
N ALA A 210 13.28 -8.61 -32.44
CA ALA A 210 12.77 -8.47 -33.80
C ALA A 210 13.74 -9.03 -34.86
N ARG A 211 15.05 -8.83 -34.68
CA ARG A 211 16.10 -9.38 -35.56
C ARG A 211 16.22 -10.88 -35.46
N LEU A 212 16.10 -11.45 -34.25
CA LEU A 212 16.09 -12.90 -34.09
C LEU A 212 14.81 -13.51 -34.67
N HIS A 213 13.66 -12.86 -34.48
CA HIS A 213 12.38 -13.27 -35.06
C HIS A 213 12.46 -13.37 -36.59
N GLN A 214 13.13 -12.42 -37.26
CA GLN A 214 13.35 -12.46 -38.72
C GLN A 214 14.22 -13.64 -39.19
N GLN A 215 15.00 -14.24 -38.30
CA GLN A 215 15.83 -15.41 -38.61
C GLN A 215 15.11 -16.73 -38.34
N VAL A 216 13.91 -16.71 -37.74
CA VAL A 216 13.09 -17.89 -37.52
C VAL A 216 12.39 -18.28 -38.82
N THR A 217 12.67 -19.48 -39.31
CA THR A 217 12.09 -20.02 -40.56
C THR A 217 10.73 -20.68 -40.32
N ASP A 218 10.52 -21.30 -39.16
CA ASP A 218 9.23 -21.87 -38.75
C ASP A 218 8.88 -21.42 -37.33
N GLN A 219 7.85 -20.58 -37.20
CA GLN A 219 7.43 -20.00 -35.93
C GLN A 219 6.71 -20.99 -35.01
N ASN A 220 6.16 -22.08 -35.55
CA ASN A 220 5.46 -23.09 -34.76
C ASN A 220 6.44 -24.15 -34.25
N GLU A 221 7.47 -24.48 -35.03
CA GLU A 221 8.46 -25.49 -34.65
C GLU A 221 9.59 -24.94 -33.77
N TYR A 222 9.98 -23.67 -33.95
CA TYR A 222 11.06 -23.05 -33.17
C TYR A 222 10.88 -23.12 -31.63
N PRO A 223 9.67 -22.91 -31.07
CA PRO A 223 9.42 -23.07 -29.64
C PRO A 223 9.48 -24.52 -29.14
N GLU A 224 9.29 -25.51 -30.01
CA GLU A 224 9.22 -26.95 -29.66
C GLU A 224 10.62 -27.59 -29.50
N MET A 225 11.64 -26.77 -29.24
CA MET A 225 13.00 -27.26 -28.99
C MET A 225 13.04 -28.13 -27.73
N ARG A 226 13.86 -29.18 -27.76
CA ARG A 226 14.26 -29.88 -26.55
C ARG A 226 15.37 -29.09 -25.86
N PRO A 227 15.13 -28.52 -24.66
CA PRO A 227 16.19 -27.86 -23.91
C PRO A 227 17.25 -28.91 -23.51
N PRO A 228 18.54 -28.53 -23.51
CA PRO A 228 19.60 -29.42 -23.09
C PRO A 228 19.57 -29.66 -21.58
N ALA A 229 20.41 -30.58 -21.11
CA ALA A 229 20.58 -30.80 -19.68
C ALA A 229 21.02 -29.50 -18.99
N GLU A 230 20.25 -29.07 -17.99
CA GLU A 230 20.56 -27.92 -17.15
C GLU A 230 21.65 -28.27 -16.14
N SER A 231 22.49 -27.29 -15.75
CA SER A 231 23.34 -27.50 -14.58
C SER A 231 22.46 -27.52 -13.32
N THR A 232 22.16 -28.72 -12.83
CA THR A 232 21.39 -28.90 -11.60
C THR A 232 22.24 -28.51 -10.40
N GLY A 233 22.17 -27.24 -9.97
CA GLY A 233 22.87 -26.80 -8.76
C GLY A 233 22.75 -25.30 -8.49
N GLY A 234 22.17 -24.95 -7.34
CA GLY A 234 22.19 -23.60 -6.78
C GLY A 234 21.03 -22.68 -7.18
N SER A 235 21.08 -21.44 -6.68
CA SER A 235 20.08 -20.40 -6.94
C SER A 235 20.18 -19.78 -8.35
N THR A 236 21.24 -20.14 -9.10
CA THR A 236 21.58 -19.55 -10.40
C THR A 236 21.97 -20.63 -11.43
N PRO A 237 21.02 -21.47 -11.87
CA PRO A 237 21.32 -22.51 -12.86
C PRO A 237 21.69 -21.92 -14.23
N VAL A 238 22.52 -22.66 -14.96
CA VAL A 238 22.98 -22.32 -16.30
C VAL A 238 22.32 -23.27 -17.31
N ILE A 239 21.79 -22.69 -18.37
CA ILE A 239 21.07 -23.37 -19.44
C ILE A 239 21.83 -23.11 -20.75
N ASP A 240 22.37 -24.16 -21.36
CA ASP A 240 23.18 -24.03 -22.57
C ASP A 240 22.33 -24.11 -23.84
N GLY A 241 21.60 -23.05 -24.19
CA GLY A 241 20.76 -23.01 -25.40
C GLY A 241 21.51 -23.19 -26.73
N CYS A 242 22.85 -23.25 -26.73
CA CYS A 242 23.64 -23.63 -27.91
C CYS A 242 23.58 -25.13 -28.21
N GLN A 243 23.18 -25.93 -27.24
CA GLN A 243 22.95 -27.37 -27.37
C GLN A 243 21.46 -27.72 -27.50
N ALA A 244 20.58 -26.72 -27.67
CA ALA A 244 19.18 -26.97 -27.97
C ALA A 244 19.04 -27.72 -29.31
N SER A 245 18.09 -28.65 -29.35
CA SER A 245 17.83 -29.52 -30.50
C SER A 245 16.34 -29.51 -30.84
N TRP A 246 16.03 -29.77 -32.10
CA TRP A 246 14.66 -29.92 -32.61
C TRP A 246 14.57 -31.30 -33.22
N ASP A 247 13.43 -31.96 -33.06
CA ASP A 247 13.19 -33.25 -33.70
C ASP A 247 11.86 -33.23 -34.43
N ASP A 248 11.81 -33.99 -35.51
CA ASP A 248 10.59 -34.21 -36.25
C ASP A 248 9.58 -34.94 -35.34
N PRO A 249 8.36 -34.40 -35.17
CA PRO A 249 7.38 -34.95 -34.21
C PRO A 249 6.86 -36.34 -34.62
N THR A 250 7.06 -36.77 -35.87
CA THR A 250 6.56 -38.05 -36.38
C THR A 250 7.60 -39.16 -36.27
N SER A 251 8.85 -38.85 -36.57
CA SER A 251 9.98 -39.80 -36.65
C SER A 251 10.91 -39.72 -35.44
N GLY A 252 10.89 -38.63 -34.68
CA GLY A 252 11.82 -38.35 -33.59
C GLY A 252 13.26 -38.13 -34.04
N ALA A 253 13.48 -37.96 -35.36
CA ALA A 253 14.80 -37.69 -35.91
C ALA A 253 15.16 -36.21 -35.72
N ALA A 254 16.43 -35.93 -35.39
CA ALA A 254 16.92 -34.57 -35.28
C ALA A 254 16.76 -33.81 -36.60
N VAL A 255 16.20 -32.61 -36.54
CA VAL A 255 16.02 -31.71 -37.69
C VAL A 255 16.91 -30.47 -37.55
N PRO A 256 17.24 -29.78 -38.66
CA PRO A 256 17.92 -28.50 -38.60
C PRO A 256 17.12 -27.50 -37.75
N ALA A 257 17.83 -26.66 -36.99
CA ALA A 257 17.19 -25.63 -36.18
C ALA A 257 16.37 -24.67 -37.07
N PRO A 258 15.06 -24.46 -36.79
CA PRO A 258 14.21 -23.56 -37.56
C PRO A 258 14.44 -22.08 -37.22
N GLY A 259 15.64 -21.72 -36.79
CA GLY A 259 16.03 -20.38 -36.36
C GLY A 259 17.40 -20.35 -35.65
N PRO A 260 17.81 -19.18 -35.14
CA PRO A 260 19.09 -19.02 -34.45
C PRO A 260 19.09 -19.74 -33.09
N LYS A 261 20.25 -20.20 -32.62
CA LYS A 261 20.38 -20.74 -31.25
C LYS A 261 20.45 -19.60 -30.22
N LEU A 262 19.84 -19.79 -29.05
CA LEU A 262 19.59 -18.72 -28.06
C LEU A 262 20.73 -18.46 -27.06
N GLY A 263 21.95 -18.92 -27.34
CA GLY A 263 23.07 -18.70 -26.42
C GLY A 263 22.95 -19.51 -25.12
N ARG A 264 23.86 -19.24 -24.19
CA ARG A 264 23.84 -19.77 -22.83
C ARG A 264 23.23 -18.73 -21.90
N LEU A 265 22.25 -19.16 -21.10
CA LEU A 265 21.51 -18.33 -20.17
C LEU A 265 21.88 -18.72 -18.74
N THR A 266 22.32 -17.77 -17.94
CA THR A 266 22.30 -17.93 -16.47
C THR A 266 20.99 -17.33 -15.98
N VAL A 267 20.17 -18.15 -15.34
CA VAL A 267 18.90 -17.69 -14.78
C VAL A 267 18.98 -17.68 -13.26
N GLN A 268 18.23 -16.80 -12.62
CA GLN A 268 18.11 -16.72 -11.17
C GLN A 268 16.65 -16.74 -10.76
N LYS A 269 16.35 -17.47 -9.69
CA LYS A 269 15.01 -17.51 -9.11
C LYS A 269 14.66 -16.16 -8.47
N GLN A 270 13.51 -15.58 -8.80
CA GLN A 270 13.09 -14.27 -8.28
C GLN A 270 12.05 -14.43 -7.16
N GLY A 271 12.49 -14.34 -5.91
CA GLY A 271 11.60 -14.52 -4.76
C GLY A 271 10.95 -15.91 -4.72
N GLY A 272 9.67 -15.97 -4.35
CA GLY A 272 8.90 -17.21 -4.25
C GLY A 272 8.53 -17.86 -5.59
N GLY A 273 8.77 -17.20 -6.74
CA GLY A 273 8.27 -17.65 -8.05
C GLY A 273 9.19 -17.37 -9.23
N GLY A 274 9.25 -18.34 -10.14
CA GLY A 274 9.87 -18.29 -11.47
C GLY A 274 11.34 -17.86 -11.60
N TYR A 275 11.84 -17.90 -12.84
CA TYR A 275 13.24 -17.65 -13.19
C TYR A 275 13.39 -16.48 -14.17
N GLN A 276 14.38 -15.60 -13.92
CA GLN A 276 14.78 -14.52 -14.83
C GLN A 276 16.20 -14.71 -15.31
N ILE A 277 16.50 -14.26 -16.53
CA ILE A 277 17.82 -14.25 -17.13
C ILE A 277 18.64 -13.11 -16.51
N VAL A 278 19.75 -13.47 -15.86
CA VAL A 278 20.68 -12.54 -15.20
C VAL A 278 22.05 -12.47 -15.86
N HIS A 279 22.33 -13.39 -16.79
CA HIS A 279 23.50 -13.33 -17.68
C HIS A 279 23.16 -14.01 -19.02
N TYR A 280 23.69 -13.48 -20.11
CA TYR A 280 23.54 -13.99 -21.46
C TYR A 280 24.90 -14.08 -22.17
N GLU A 281 25.22 -15.25 -22.69
CA GLU A 281 26.42 -15.49 -23.51
C GLU A 281 25.99 -16.02 -24.89
N PRO A 282 26.40 -15.39 -26.02
CA PRO A 282 26.05 -15.89 -27.35
C PRO A 282 26.73 -17.23 -27.66
N CYS A 283 26.15 -18.01 -28.57
CA CYS A 283 26.83 -19.19 -29.11
C CYS A 283 28.07 -18.78 -29.91
N ALA A 284 29.12 -19.60 -29.83
CA ALA A 284 30.32 -19.39 -30.63
C ALA A 284 29.97 -19.40 -32.13
N ALA A 285 30.48 -18.42 -32.89
CA ALA A 285 30.24 -18.34 -34.32
C ALA A 285 30.74 -19.62 -35.02
N GLY A 286 29.81 -20.42 -35.57
CA GLY A 286 30.12 -21.68 -36.28
C GLY A 286 29.57 -22.97 -35.65
N GLN A 287 28.63 -22.89 -34.70
CA GLN A 287 27.93 -24.03 -34.09
C GLN A 287 26.42 -24.04 -34.36
#